data_AF-W7WBZ3-F1
#
_entry.id   AF-W7WBZ3-F1
#
_cell.length_a   1.000
_cell.length_b   1.000
_cell.length_c   1.000
_cell.angle_alpha   90.00
_cell.angle_beta   90.00
_cell.angle_gamma   90.00
#
_symmetry.space_group_name_H-M   'P 1'
#
loop_
_entity.id
_entity.type
_entity.pdbx_description
1 polymer ?
#
loop_
_entity_poly.entity_id
_entity_poly.type
_entity_poly.pdbx_seq_one_letter_code
_entity_poly.pdbx_strand_id
1 'polypeptide(L)'
;MDESFVDGVQGKPGSGLIGNRKFVISKKNLAAQNERGGEENIATGWHAIEFLLWGQDLSETGPGDRSFEDFVDGKAPNADRRRQYLTVVTELLVDDLAGLVKAWAPATKGNYRARFEQGGKESVRKILVGLGSLSRGELAGERLEVALNSQDQEDEHSCFSDNTHRDAVNNAKGIENVWLGRYVRADGSTLQGASLRELVAAKDAALAERGTRQIAASVAAAEAIQAPFDREIVGAKDAPGRQRIQKTIASLTQQSKDLVAAANAVGITKLTLVQP
;
A
#
# COMPACT_ATOMS: atom_id res chain seq x y z
N MET A 1 -5.45 11.60 3.17
CA MET A 1 -6.50 11.83 2.13
C MET A 1 -7.37 12.98 2.62
N ASP A 2 -7.76 13.94 1.77
CA ASP A 2 -8.74 14.97 2.14
C ASP A 2 -10.15 14.37 2.20
N GLU A 3 -10.55 13.99 3.41
CA GLU A 3 -11.86 13.46 3.76
C GLU A 3 -13.02 14.36 3.29
N SER A 4 -12.82 15.69 3.40
CA SER A 4 -13.82 16.69 3.08
C SER A 4 -14.06 16.84 1.58
N PHE A 5 -13.20 16.24 0.75
CA PHE A 5 -13.38 16.11 -0.68
C PHE A 5 -14.46 15.07 -1.04
N VAL A 6 -14.60 13.99 -0.25
CA VAL A 6 -15.55 12.89 -0.51
C VAL A 6 -16.88 13.10 0.20
N ASP A 7 -16.87 13.31 1.52
CA ASP A 7 -18.08 13.42 2.36
C ASP A 7 -17.99 14.59 3.36
N GLY A 8 -19.04 14.75 4.17
CA GLY A 8 -19.04 15.65 5.31
C GLY A 8 -18.07 15.20 6.41
N VAL A 9 -17.37 16.16 7.00
CA VAL A 9 -16.49 15.99 8.17
C VAL A 9 -16.99 16.81 9.36
N GLN A 10 -16.47 16.56 10.55
CA GLN A 10 -16.69 17.36 11.75
C GLN A 10 -16.34 18.83 11.45
N GLY A 11 -17.27 19.73 11.77
CA GLY A 11 -17.15 21.16 11.44
C GLY A 11 -17.56 21.54 10.01
N LYS A 12 -17.66 20.59 9.06
CA LYS A 12 -18.13 20.82 7.69
C LYS A 12 -19.06 19.69 7.19
N PRO A 13 -20.21 19.44 7.83
CA PRO A 13 -21.06 18.27 7.52
C PRO A 13 -21.69 18.29 6.11
N GLY A 14 -21.66 19.42 5.40
CA GLY A 14 -22.17 19.57 4.04
C GLY A 14 -21.11 19.52 2.93
N SER A 15 -19.85 19.24 3.26
CA SER A 15 -18.75 19.17 2.29
C SER A 15 -18.84 17.93 1.39
N GLY A 16 -17.88 17.84 0.46
CA GLY A 16 -17.66 16.67 -0.35
C GLY A 16 -18.58 16.52 -1.56
N LEU A 17 -18.16 15.61 -2.44
CA LEU A 17 -18.93 15.18 -3.62
C LEU A 17 -20.29 14.58 -3.22
N ILE A 18 -20.38 13.95 -2.04
CA ILE A 18 -21.64 13.40 -1.50
C ILE A 18 -22.60 14.52 -1.08
N GLY A 19 -22.12 15.57 -0.42
CA GLY A 19 -22.95 16.74 -0.06
C GLY A 19 -23.42 17.54 -1.28
N ASN A 20 -22.65 17.54 -2.36
CA ASN A 20 -22.98 18.28 -3.58
C ASN A 20 -24.04 17.59 -4.44
N ARG A 21 -25.32 17.96 -4.25
CA ARG A 21 -26.46 17.43 -5.02
C ARG A 21 -26.39 17.68 -6.54
N LYS A 22 -25.60 18.64 -7.01
CA LYS A 22 -25.40 18.89 -8.45
C LYS A 22 -24.39 17.92 -9.07
N PHE A 23 -23.55 17.27 -8.25
CA PHE A 23 -22.59 16.30 -8.72
C PHE A 23 -23.26 14.95 -9.01
N VAL A 24 -23.10 14.46 -10.22
CA VAL A 24 -23.59 13.15 -10.64
C VAL A 24 -22.57 12.08 -10.25
N ILE A 25 -22.92 11.25 -9.27
CA ILE A 25 -22.09 10.12 -8.81
C ILE A 25 -22.13 9.02 -9.88
N SER A 26 -21.04 8.86 -10.60
CA SER A 26 -20.83 7.84 -11.63
C SER A 26 -19.34 7.51 -11.73
N LYS A 27 -19.00 6.30 -12.19
CA LYS A 27 -17.59 5.86 -12.32
C LYS A 27 -16.72 6.89 -13.04
N LYS A 28 -17.19 7.37 -14.20
CA LYS A 28 -16.50 8.40 -15.01
C LYS A 28 -16.25 9.68 -14.22
N ASN A 29 -17.25 10.17 -13.49
CA ASN A 29 -17.12 11.43 -12.78
C ASN A 29 -16.25 11.29 -11.53
N LEU A 30 -16.32 10.17 -10.80
CA LEU A 30 -15.43 9.92 -9.66
C LEU A 30 -13.98 9.81 -10.10
N ALA A 31 -13.70 9.02 -11.15
CA ALA A 31 -12.36 8.92 -11.72
C ALA A 31 -11.81 10.28 -12.18
N ALA A 32 -12.66 11.15 -12.73
CA ALA A 32 -12.27 12.51 -13.13
C ALA A 32 -12.06 13.49 -11.96
N GLN A 33 -12.45 13.12 -10.74
CA GLN A 33 -12.19 13.90 -9.53
C GLN A 33 -10.98 13.40 -8.74
N ASN A 34 -10.55 12.15 -8.94
CA ASN A 34 -9.41 11.61 -8.22
C ASN A 34 -8.14 12.45 -8.46
N GLU A 35 -7.48 12.85 -7.38
CA GLU A 35 -6.30 13.74 -7.33
C GLU A 35 -6.52 15.12 -7.97
N ARG A 36 -7.78 15.51 -8.22
CA ARG A 36 -8.08 16.78 -8.87
C ARG A 36 -7.90 17.92 -7.88
N GLY A 37 -6.88 18.73 -8.11
CA GLY A 37 -6.61 19.93 -7.30
C GLY A 37 -5.72 19.69 -6.08
N GLY A 38 -5.21 18.47 -5.91
CA GLY A 38 -4.28 18.09 -4.85
C GLY A 38 -4.12 16.56 -4.80
N GLU A 39 -2.94 16.07 -4.43
CA GLU A 39 -2.67 14.63 -4.31
C GLU A 39 -3.51 13.98 -3.20
N GLU A 40 -3.91 14.75 -2.20
CA GLU A 40 -4.78 14.29 -1.11
C GLU A 40 -6.25 14.13 -1.54
N ASN A 41 -6.67 14.69 -2.69
CA ASN A 41 -8.06 14.69 -3.17
C ASN A 41 -8.44 13.32 -3.78
N ILE A 42 -8.36 12.27 -2.98
CA ILE A 42 -8.64 10.89 -3.39
C ILE A 42 -10.16 10.67 -3.42
N ALA A 43 -10.69 10.39 -4.61
CA ALA A 43 -12.13 10.17 -4.82
C ALA A 43 -12.48 8.70 -5.09
N THR A 44 -11.48 7.85 -5.31
CA THR A 44 -11.66 6.47 -5.75
C THR A 44 -10.76 5.47 -5.03
N GLY A 45 -11.01 4.18 -5.20
CA GLY A 45 -10.15 3.12 -4.68
C GLY A 45 -10.38 2.80 -3.20
N TRP A 46 -9.39 2.14 -2.60
CA TRP A 46 -9.48 1.59 -1.24
C TRP A 46 -9.76 2.64 -0.18
N HIS A 47 -9.02 3.76 -0.15
CA HIS A 47 -9.17 4.77 0.90
C HIS A 47 -10.49 5.55 0.83
N ALA A 48 -11.06 5.73 -0.37
CA ALA A 48 -12.40 6.31 -0.50
C ALA A 48 -13.48 5.36 0.06
N ILE A 49 -13.30 4.03 -0.10
CA ILE A 49 -14.16 3.02 0.52
C ILE A 49 -13.94 2.98 2.04
N GLU A 50 -12.69 3.02 2.47
CA GLU A 50 -12.28 3.02 3.88
C GLU A 50 -12.93 4.19 4.63
N PHE A 51 -12.74 5.43 4.14
CA PHE A 51 -13.37 6.62 4.73
C PHE A 51 -14.91 6.55 4.73
N LEU A 52 -15.52 5.92 3.73
CA LEU A 52 -16.97 5.73 3.72
C LEU A 52 -17.43 4.73 4.77
N LEU A 53 -16.64 3.71 5.09
CA LEU A 53 -17.04 2.67 6.03
C LEU A 53 -16.69 3.02 7.48
N TRP A 54 -15.55 3.68 7.71
CA TRP A 54 -15.08 4.06 9.05
C TRP A 54 -15.35 5.53 9.40
N GLY A 55 -15.47 6.42 8.41
CA GLY A 55 -15.57 7.86 8.67
C GLY A 55 -14.22 8.46 9.06
N GLN A 56 -14.26 9.66 9.62
CA GLN A 56 -13.05 10.26 10.18
C GLN A 56 -12.59 9.45 11.38
N ASP A 57 -11.28 9.28 11.51
CA ASP A 57 -10.73 8.77 12.74
C ASP A 57 -10.50 9.92 13.72
N LEU A 58 -11.36 9.97 14.74
CA LEU A 58 -11.27 10.93 15.84
C LEU A 58 -10.92 10.23 17.16
N SER A 59 -10.57 8.95 17.09
CA SER A 59 -10.32 8.10 18.26
C SER A 59 -8.81 7.98 18.47
N GLU A 60 -8.39 8.16 19.72
CA GLU A 60 -6.98 7.99 20.09
C GLU A 60 -6.54 6.52 20.20
N THR A 61 -7.46 5.54 20.11
CA THR A 61 -7.17 4.14 20.50
C THR A 61 -7.81 3.08 19.62
N GLY A 62 -8.42 3.49 18.52
CA GLY A 62 -9.28 2.66 17.69
C GLY A 62 -9.71 3.45 16.45
N PRO A 63 -10.31 2.79 15.46
CA PRO A 63 -10.53 3.39 14.17
C PRO A 63 -11.72 4.34 14.17
N GLY A 64 -12.02 4.94 13.01
CA GLY A 64 -13.24 5.70 12.81
C GLY A 64 -14.51 4.91 13.16
N ASP A 65 -15.48 5.57 13.79
CA ASP A 65 -16.72 4.98 14.32
C ASP A 65 -17.97 5.45 13.53
N ARG A 66 -17.90 5.42 12.20
CA ARG A 66 -19.08 5.75 11.38
C ARG A 66 -20.20 4.75 11.62
N SER A 67 -21.35 5.27 12.08
CA SER A 67 -22.56 4.47 12.23
C SER A 67 -23.11 4.01 10.88
N PHE A 68 -23.58 2.77 10.81
CA PHE A 68 -24.33 2.27 9.65
C PHE A 68 -25.61 3.09 9.36
N GLU A 69 -26.14 3.82 10.35
CA GLU A 69 -27.30 4.70 10.16
C GLU A 69 -27.01 5.83 9.17
N ASP A 70 -25.74 6.17 8.90
CA ASP A 70 -25.33 7.11 7.85
C ASP A 70 -25.77 6.69 6.45
N PHE A 71 -26.07 5.39 6.28
CA PHE A 71 -26.53 4.78 5.05
C PHE A 71 -28.02 4.44 5.07
N VAL A 72 -28.77 4.79 6.11
CA VAL A 72 -30.20 4.50 6.23
C VAL A 72 -31.03 5.75 5.91
N ASP A 73 -31.95 5.62 4.95
CA ASP A 73 -32.81 6.75 4.57
C ASP A 73 -33.64 7.26 5.74
N GLY A 74 -33.68 8.59 5.90
CA GLY A 74 -34.38 9.26 7.00
C GLY A 74 -33.62 9.24 8.34
N LYS A 75 -32.49 8.54 8.45
CA LYS A 75 -31.64 8.53 9.66
C LYS A 75 -30.52 9.55 9.61
N ALA A 76 -29.92 9.74 8.44
CA ALA A 76 -28.85 10.72 8.23
C ALA A 76 -29.06 11.51 6.92
N PRO A 77 -28.58 12.77 6.84
CA PRO A 77 -28.51 13.52 5.58
C PRO A 77 -27.66 12.76 4.56
N ASN A 78 -28.04 12.81 3.28
CA ASN A 78 -27.28 12.21 2.17
C ASN A 78 -27.08 10.69 2.23
N ALA A 79 -27.85 9.96 3.05
CA ALA A 79 -27.77 8.49 3.11
C ALA A 79 -27.92 7.83 1.73
N ASP A 80 -28.84 8.33 0.90
CA ASP A 80 -29.04 7.91 -0.48
C ASP A 80 -27.77 8.05 -1.33
N ARG A 81 -27.06 9.17 -1.18
CA ARG A 81 -25.83 9.46 -1.93
C ARG A 81 -24.63 8.70 -1.39
N ARG A 82 -24.52 8.48 -0.08
CA ARG A 82 -23.47 7.63 0.49
C ARG A 82 -23.56 6.20 -0.04
N ARG A 83 -24.77 5.62 -0.06
CA ARG A 83 -25.00 4.31 -0.67
C ARG A 83 -24.62 4.30 -2.15
N GLN A 84 -25.07 5.30 -2.91
CA GLN A 84 -24.72 5.41 -4.32
C GLN A 84 -23.20 5.52 -4.53
N TYR A 85 -22.51 6.34 -3.74
CA TYR A 85 -21.06 6.53 -3.83
C TYR A 85 -20.34 5.23 -3.52
N LEU A 86 -20.64 4.59 -2.38
CA LEU A 86 -20.01 3.34 -1.96
C LEU A 86 -20.17 2.25 -3.02
N THR A 87 -21.36 2.10 -3.60
CA THR A 87 -21.59 1.16 -4.72
C THR A 87 -20.71 1.50 -5.91
N VAL A 88 -20.76 2.75 -6.41
CA VAL A 88 -20.05 3.15 -7.63
C VAL A 88 -18.54 3.06 -7.47
N VAL A 89 -17.98 3.47 -6.33
CA VAL A 89 -16.54 3.42 -6.08
C VAL A 89 -16.05 1.98 -5.92
N THR A 90 -16.85 1.11 -5.29
CA THR A 90 -16.54 -0.32 -5.17
C THR A 90 -16.58 -1.01 -6.53
N GLU A 91 -17.59 -0.73 -7.34
CA GLU A 91 -17.65 -1.25 -8.71
C GLU A 91 -16.47 -0.77 -9.58
N LEU A 92 -16.02 0.48 -9.38
CA LEU A 92 -14.84 1.00 -10.08
C LEU A 92 -13.57 0.25 -9.65
N LEU A 93 -13.38 0.04 -8.33
CA LEU A 93 -12.26 -0.75 -7.82
C LEU A 93 -12.27 -2.19 -8.39
N VAL A 94 -13.44 -2.81 -8.50
CA VAL A 94 -13.57 -4.14 -9.13
C VAL A 94 -13.17 -4.10 -10.60
N ASP A 95 -13.57 -3.06 -11.36
CA ASP A 95 -13.17 -2.89 -12.76
C ASP A 95 -11.64 -2.74 -12.91
N ASP A 96 -11.02 -1.93 -12.03
CA ASP A 96 -9.57 -1.69 -12.03
C ASP A 96 -8.79 -2.99 -11.72
N LEU A 97 -9.23 -3.74 -10.70
CA LEU A 97 -8.64 -5.04 -10.35
C LEU A 97 -8.83 -6.06 -11.48
N ALA A 98 -9.99 -6.09 -12.13
CA ALA A 98 -10.22 -6.94 -13.31
C ALA A 98 -9.29 -6.55 -14.48
N GLY A 99 -9.01 -5.26 -14.64
CA GLY A 99 -8.01 -4.74 -15.57
C GLY A 99 -6.60 -5.27 -15.28
N LEU A 100 -6.18 -5.25 -14.01
CA LEU A 100 -4.90 -5.82 -13.57
C LEU A 100 -4.82 -7.32 -13.84
N VAL A 101 -5.87 -8.08 -13.50
CA VAL A 101 -5.95 -9.52 -13.79
C VAL A 101 -5.82 -9.79 -15.28
N LYS A 102 -6.50 -9.02 -16.13
CA LYS A 102 -6.41 -9.14 -17.59
C LYS A 102 -5.01 -8.82 -18.13
N ALA A 103 -4.35 -7.81 -17.57
CA ALA A 103 -2.99 -7.45 -17.96
C ALA A 103 -1.98 -8.58 -17.70
N TRP A 104 -2.25 -9.41 -16.69
CA TRP A 104 -1.42 -10.56 -16.30
C TRP A 104 -1.96 -11.93 -16.72
N ALA A 105 -3.12 -11.99 -17.39
CA ALA A 105 -3.75 -13.24 -17.76
C ALA A 105 -2.80 -14.14 -18.59
N PRO A 106 -2.72 -15.45 -18.28
CA PRO A 106 -1.92 -16.38 -19.07
C PRO A 106 -2.46 -16.50 -20.50
N ALA A 107 -1.60 -16.90 -21.44
CA ALA A 107 -1.94 -17.16 -22.84
C ALA A 107 -2.61 -16.00 -23.63
N THR A 108 -2.69 -14.79 -23.07
CA THR A 108 -3.21 -13.61 -23.77
C THR A 108 -2.10 -12.92 -24.55
N LYS A 109 -2.17 -12.96 -25.88
CA LYS A 109 -1.14 -12.35 -26.75
C LYS A 109 -1.08 -10.84 -26.54
N GLY A 110 0.13 -10.32 -26.39
CA GLY A 110 0.39 -8.87 -26.33
C GLY A 110 0.00 -8.18 -25.03
N ASN A 111 -0.46 -8.90 -24.00
CA ASN A 111 -0.66 -8.31 -22.68
C ASN A 111 0.68 -8.06 -21.95
N TYR A 112 0.61 -7.49 -20.74
CA TYR A 112 1.81 -7.16 -19.97
C TYR A 112 2.64 -8.41 -19.66
N ARG A 113 2.01 -9.49 -19.18
CA ARG A 113 2.69 -10.76 -18.89
C ARG A 113 3.47 -11.29 -20.08
N ALA A 114 2.87 -11.35 -21.28
CA ALA A 114 3.56 -11.86 -22.47
C ALA A 114 4.82 -11.06 -22.82
N ARG A 115 4.76 -9.72 -22.71
CA ARG A 115 5.93 -8.84 -22.92
C ARG A 115 6.96 -9.00 -21.82
N PHE A 116 6.51 -9.17 -20.58
CA PHE A 116 7.38 -9.37 -19.42
C PHE A 116 8.14 -10.69 -19.51
N GLU A 117 7.50 -11.79 -19.90
CA GLU A 117 8.16 -13.09 -20.06
C GLU A 117 9.23 -13.07 -21.17
N GLN A 118 9.02 -12.26 -22.22
CA GLN A 118 9.98 -12.08 -23.32
C GLN A 118 11.11 -11.08 -23.00
N GLY A 119 11.01 -10.34 -21.91
CA GLY A 119 11.94 -9.24 -21.60
C GLY A 119 13.31 -9.67 -21.07
N GLY A 120 13.51 -10.96 -20.75
CA GLY A 120 14.79 -11.50 -20.29
C GLY A 120 15.39 -10.69 -19.14
N LYS A 121 16.62 -10.21 -19.32
CA LYS A 121 17.34 -9.42 -18.29
C LYS A 121 16.64 -8.11 -17.93
N GLU A 122 15.92 -7.48 -18.86
CA GLU A 122 15.15 -6.27 -18.56
C GLU A 122 13.98 -6.56 -17.62
N SER A 123 13.35 -7.74 -17.72
CA SER A 123 12.31 -8.14 -16.78
C SER A 123 12.88 -8.43 -15.39
N VAL A 124 14.03 -9.09 -15.31
CA VAL A 124 14.74 -9.27 -14.03
C VAL A 124 15.09 -7.91 -13.40
N ARG A 125 15.55 -6.94 -14.21
CA ARG A 125 15.79 -5.58 -13.75
C ARG A 125 14.51 -4.94 -13.19
N LYS A 126 13.37 -5.08 -13.87
CA LYS A 126 12.08 -4.56 -13.37
C LYS A 126 11.68 -5.18 -12.04
N ILE A 127 11.92 -6.48 -11.82
CA ILE A 127 11.67 -7.13 -10.51
C ILE A 127 12.52 -6.45 -9.43
N LEU A 128 13.83 -6.32 -9.66
CA LEU A 128 14.75 -5.71 -8.69
C LEU A 128 14.44 -4.23 -8.42
N VAL A 129 14.03 -3.47 -9.45
CA VAL A 129 13.54 -2.10 -9.28
C VAL A 129 12.28 -2.10 -8.40
N GLY A 130 11.31 -2.97 -8.68
CA GLY A 130 10.09 -3.08 -7.88
C GLY A 130 10.37 -3.36 -6.42
N LEU A 131 11.23 -4.34 -6.12
CA LEU A 131 11.60 -4.68 -4.74
C LEU A 131 12.37 -3.54 -4.05
N GLY A 132 13.34 -2.94 -4.73
CA GLY A 132 14.16 -1.87 -4.16
C GLY A 132 13.37 -0.58 -3.90
N SER A 133 12.50 -0.19 -4.84
CA SER A 133 11.60 0.96 -4.72
C SER A 133 10.56 0.74 -3.63
N LEU A 134 9.93 -0.45 -3.59
CA LEU A 134 8.98 -0.79 -2.53
C LEU A 134 9.67 -0.78 -1.15
N SER A 135 10.93 -1.23 -1.06
CA SER A 135 11.68 -1.24 0.20
C SER A 135 11.95 0.16 0.74
N ARG A 136 12.69 1.00 -0.02
CA ARG A 136 13.22 2.27 0.51
C ARG A 136 12.34 3.49 0.21
N GLY A 137 11.95 3.69 -1.04
CA GLY A 137 11.17 4.87 -1.41
C GLY A 137 9.80 4.80 -0.75
N GLU A 138 9.13 3.68 -0.94
CA GLU A 138 7.71 3.54 -0.63
C GLU A 138 7.41 3.09 0.81
N LEU A 139 7.93 1.93 1.24
CA LEU A 139 7.59 1.39 2.56
C LEU A 139 8.37 2.08 3.66
N ALA A 140 9.69 2.26 3.50
CA ALA A 140 10.48 2.94 4.52
C ALA A 140 10.26 4.46 4.53
N GLY A 141 10.26 5.10 3.36
CA GLY A 141 10.12 6.56 3.21
C GLY A 141 8.68 7.01 3.42
N GLU A 142 7.86 6.87 2.38
CA GLU A 142 6.50 7.43 2.37
C GLU A 142 5.59 6.85 3.47
N ARG A 143 5.57 5.52 3.65
CA ARG A 143 4.59 4.88 4.55
C ARG A 143 4.97 4.86 6.02
N LEU A 144 6.26 4.97 6.36
CA LEU A 144 6.73 4.81 7.75
C LEU A 144 7.47 6.05 8.25
N GLU A 145 8.39 6.61 7.47
CA GLU A 145 9.23 7.74 7.88
C GLU A 145 8.42 9.05 7.95
N VAL A 146 7.47 9.28 7.03
CA VAL A 146 6.59 10.46 7.04
C VAL A 146 5.76 10.51 8.33
N ALA A 147 4.92 9.50 8.58
CA ALA A 147 4.10 9.40 9.78
C ALA A 147 4.92 9.41 11.08
N LEU A 148 6.09 8.73 11.10
CA LEU A 148 6.98 8.76 12.27
C LEU A 148 7.51 10.17 12.56
N ASN A 149 7.77 10.97 11.53
CA ASN A 149 8.34 12.30 11.67
C ASN A 149 7.28 13.34 12.04
N SER A 150 6.13 13.32 11.36
CA SER A 150 5.01 14.21 11.68
C SER A 150 4.36 13.86 13.02
N GLN A 151 4.35 12.57 13.37
CA GLN A 151 3.55 12.03 14.48
C GLN A 151 2.05 12.35 14.32
N ASP A 152 1.62 12.51 13.06
CA ASP A 152 0.25 12.77 12.69
C ASP A 152 -0.42 11.47 12.25
N GLN A 153 -1.61 11.22 12.79
CA GLN A 153 -2.44 10.08 12.41
C GLN A 153 -2.94 10.22 10.97
N GLU A 154 -3.11 11.44 10.46
CA GLU A 154 -3.56 11.63 9.07
C GLU A 154 -2.48 11.28 8.03
N ASP A 155 -1.22 11.15 8.46
CA ASP A 155 -0.09 10.78 7.62
C ASP A 155 0.17 9.26 7.58
N GLU A 156 -0.56 8.45 8.35
CA GLU A 156 -0.49 6.99 8.21
C GLU A 156 -1.35 6.49 7.04
N HIS A 157 -0.99 5.34 6.47
CA HIS A 157 -1.52 4.91 5.18
C HIS A 157 -3.02 4.54 5.20
N SER A 158 -3.46 3.83 6.25
CA SER A 158 -4.83 3.37 6.45
C SER A 158 -5.38 3.92 7.77
N CYS A 159 -5.31 5.25 7.88
CA CYS A 159 -5.64 6.02 9.08
C CYS A 159 -7.09 5.85 9.54
N PHE A 160 -8.05 5.65 8.63
CA PHE A 160 -9.46 5.54 9.03
C PHE A 160 -9.80 4.19 9.68
N SER A 161 -9.10 3.12 9.29
CA SER A 161 -9.39 1.74 9.72
C SER A 161 -8.37 1.12 10.67
N ASP A 162 -7.37 1.88 11.12
CA ASP A 162 -6.24 1.40 11.94
C ASP A 162 -5.46 0.23 11.32
N ASN A 163 -5.43 0.14 9.99
CA ASN A 163 -4.91 -1.05 9.30
C ASN A 163 -3.42 -0.94 8.90
N THR A 164 -2.78 0.22 9.07
CA THR A 164 -1.42 0.51 8.60
C THR A 164 -0.38 -0.53 9.06
N HIS A 165 -0.48 -1.03 10.30
CA HIS A 165 0.40 -2.08 10.82
C HIS A 165 0.37 -3.37 9.98
N ARG A 166 -0.79 -3.77 9.45
CA ARG A 166 -0.94 -4.94 8.58
C ARG A 166 -0.46 -4.65 7.16
N ASP A 167 -0.68 -3.43 6.68
CA ASP A 167 -0.19 -3.02 5.37
C ASP A 167 1.32 -3.08 5.32
N ALA A 168 2.02 -2.59 6.34
CA ALA A 168 3.47 -2.68 6.44
C ALA A 168 3.97 -4.14 6.38
N VAL A 169 3.32 -5.05 7.12
CA VAL A 169 3.64 -6.48 7.11
C VAL A 169 3.41 -7.11 5.74
N ASN A 170 2.27 -6.84 5.11
CA ASN A 170 1.93 -7.43 3.81
C ASN A 170 2.83 -6.91 2.68
N ASN A 171 3.25 -5.65 2.73
CA ASN A 171 4.24 -5.10 1.82
C ASN A 171 5.62 -5.78 1.99
N ALA A 172 6.08 -5.95 3.23
CA ALA A 172 7.33 -6.67 3.51
C ALA A 172 7.29 -8.14 3.05
N LYS A 173 6.18 -8.84 3.31
CA LYS A 173 5.95 -10.22 2.82
C LYS A 173 5.89 -10.30 1.30
N GLY A 174 5.32 -9.30 0.64
CA GLY A 174 5.33 -9.20 -0.82
C GLY A 174 6.74 -9.20 -1.39
N ILE A 175 7.67 -8.47 -0.75
CA ILE A 175 9.08 -8.44 -1.14
C ILE A 175 9.73 -9.82 -0.94
N GLU A 176 9.48 -10.47 0.20
CA GLU A 176 9.99 -11.81 0.50
C GLU A 176 9.50 -12.86 -0.51
N ASN A 177 8.20 -12.85 -0.82
CA ASN A 177 7.60 -13.78 -1.77
C ASN A 177 8.28 -13.73 -3.14
N VAL A 178 8.55 -12.51 -3.63
CA VAL A 178 9.21 -12.30 -4.93
C VAL A 178 10.69 -12.69 -4.87
N TRP A 179 11.40 -12.35 -3.80
CA TRP A 179 12.80 -12.73 -3.62
C TRP A 179 13.00 -14.25 -3.62
N LEU A 180 12.13 -14.97 -2.89
CA LEU A 180 12.17 -16.42 -2.73
C LEU A 180 11.48 -17.19 -3.88
N GLY A 181 10.77 -16.49 -4.78
CA GLY A 181 10.01 -17.14 -5.85
C GLY A 181 8.91 -18.07 -5.31
N ARG A 182 8.32 -17.73 -4.15
CA ARG A 182 7.35 -18.55 -3.44
C ARG A 182 6.18 -17.70 -2.95
N TYR A 183 4.95 -18.19 -3.11
CA TYR A 183 3.74 -17.55 -2.61
C TYR A 183 2.76 -18.61 -2.07
N VAL A 184 2.24 -18.40 -0.86
CA VAL A 184 1.17 -19.22 -0.30
C VAL A 184 -0.17 -18.62 -0.72
N ARG A 185 -0.97 -19.38 -1.47
CA ARG A 185 -2.28 -18.93 -1.93
C ARG A 185 -3.31 -18.97 -0.79
N ALA A 186 -4.45 -18.31 -1.01
CA ALA A 186 -5.55 -18.27 -0.05
C ALA A 186 -6.12 -19.66 0.28
N ASP A 187 -6.00 -20.64 -0.62
CA ASP A 187 -6.39 -22.03 -0.39
C ASP A 187 -5.34 -22.86 0.37
N GLY A 188 -4.23 -22.25 0.80
CA GLY A 188 -3.11 -22.90 1.48
C GLY A 188 -2.10 -23.56 0.55
N SER A 189 -2.37 -23.66 -0.76
CA SER A 189 -1.42 -24.22 -1.72
C SER A 189 -0.21 -23.29 -1.91
N THR A 190 0.98 -23.87 -2.10
CA THR A 190 2.19 -23.10 -2.38
C THR A 190 2.44 -23.02 -3.89
N LEU A 191 2.56 -21.81 -4.43
CA LEU A 191 3.20 -21.54 -5.71
C LEU A 191 4.70 -21.39 -5.48
N GLN A 192 5.51 -22.14 -6.22
CA GLN A 192 6.97 -22.04 -6.15
C GLN A 192 7.58 -22.21 -7.55
N GLY A 193 8.64 -21.46 -7.83
CA GLY A 193 9.40 -21.54 -9.07
C GLY A 193 10.82 -21.01 -8.90
N ALA A 194 11.48 -20.73 -10.03
CA ALA A 194 12.80 -20.10 -10.01
C ALA A 194 12.77 -18.77 -9.26
N SER A 195 13.80 -18.50 -8.47
CA SER A 195 13.86 -17.35 -7.56
C SER A 195 14.99 -16.38 -7.88
N LEU A 196 14.83 -15.11 -7.48
CA LEU A 196 15.93 -14.14 -7.50
C LEU A 196 17.07 -14.59 -6.57
N ARG A 197 16.73 -15.17 -5.42
CA ARG A 197 17.70 -15.74 -4.47
C ARG A 197 18.62 -16.74 -5.15
N GLU A 198 18.10 -17.70 -5.91
CA GLU A 198 18.90 -18.70 -6.64
C GLU A 198 19.74 -18.06 -7.75
N LEU A 199 19.17 -17.10 -8.49
CA LEU A 199 19.87 -16.38 -9.54
C LEU A 199 21.09 -15.63 -8.98
N VAL A 200 20.95 -15.00 -7.82
CA VAL A 200 22.03 -14.29 -7.12
C VAL A 200 23.02 -15.30 -6.55
N ALA A 201 22.55 -16.40 -5.95
CA ALA A 201 23.42 -17.43 -5.37
C ALA A 201 24.35 -18.09 -6.39
N ALA A 202 23.92 -18.19 -7.65
CA ALA A 202 24.75 -18.68 -8.76
C ALA A 202 25.93 -17.73 -9.11
N LYS A 203 25.93 -16.50 -8.60
CA LYS A 203 27.00 -15.50 -8.79
C LYS A 203 27.73 -15.17 -7.50
N ASP A 204 27.00 -15.06 -6.40
CA ASP A 204 27.49 -14.75 -5.07
C ASP A 204 26.55 -15.37 -4.02
N ALA A 205 26.94 -16.55 -3.53
CA ALA A 205 26.18 -17.29 -2.53
C ALA A 205 26.10 -16.55 -1.18
N ALA A 206 27.18 -15.87 -0.78
CA ALA A 206 27.22 -15.14 0.48
C ALA A 206 26.27 -13.94 0.46
N LEU A 207 26.20 -13.24 -0.68
CA LEU A 207 25.25 -12.15 -0.90
C LEU A 207 23.80 -12.64 -0.93
N ALA A 208 23.50 -13.75 -1.60
CA ALA A 208 22.16 -14.32 -1.60
C ALA A 208 21.69 -14.68 -0.18
N GLU A 209 22.57 -15.27 0.62
CA GLU A 209 22.31 -15.59 2.03
C GLU A 209 22.12 -14.32 2.88
N ARG A 210 22.96 -13.31 2.68
CA ARG A 210 22.82 -12.02 3.36
C ARG A 210 21.48 -11.34 3.04
N GLY A 211 21.14 -11.22 1.76
CA GLY A 211 19.90 -10.62 1.30
C GLY A 211 18.67 -11.37 1.81
N THR A 212 18.70 -12.71 1.82
CA THR A 212 17.63 -13.53 2.38
C THR A 212 17.42 -13.26 3.87
N ARG A 213 18.50 -13.23 4.67
CA ARG A 213 18.40 -12.90 6.10
C ARG A 213 17.91 -11.47 6.33
N GLN A 214 18.37 -10.52 5.53
CA GLN A 214 17.97 -9.11 5.65
C GLN A 214 16.47 -8.93 5.33
N ILE A 215 15.96 -9.61 4.31
CA ILE A 215 14.53 -9.58 3.97
C ILE A 215 13.67 -10.18 5.07
N ALA A 216 14.06 -11.35 5.60
CA ALA A 216 13.38 -11.96 6.74
C ALA A 216 13.41 -11.05 7.99
N ALA A 217 14.52 -10.35 8.22
CA ALA A 217 14.63 -9.38 9.31
C ALA A 217 13.68 -8.18 9.13
N SER A 218 13.48 -7.70 7.91
CA SER A 218 12.51 -6.63 7.62
C SER A 218 11.07 -7.09 7.84
N VAL A 219 10.72 -8.32 7.43
CA VAL A 219 9.41 -8.91 7.72
C VAL A 219 9.19 -8.99 9.22
N ALA A 220 10.14 -9.56 9.97
CA ALA A 220 10.04 -9.67 11.43
C ALA A 220 9.99 -8.30 12.14
N ALA A 221 10.66 -7.28 11.60
CA ALA A 221 10.59 -5.92 12.13
C ALA A 221 9.20 -5.29 11.89
N ALA A 222 8.64 -5.45 10.69
CA ALA A 222 7.29 -5.01 10.38
C ALA A 222 6.24 -5.72 11.25
N GLU A 223 6.38 -7.03 11.48
CA GLU A 223 5.48 -7.82 12.35
C GLU A 223 5.54 -7.41 13.82
N ALA A 224 6.62 -6.72 14.25
CA ALA A 224 6.73 -6.23 15.62
C ALA A 224 5.91 -4.96 15.85
N ILE A 225 5.56 -4.21 14.79
CA ILE A 225 4.76 -2.99 14.88
C ILE A 225 3.38 -3.34 15.44
N GLN A 226 2.97 -2.61 16.48
CA GLN A 226 1.71 -2.88 17.18
C GLN A 226 0.55 -2.07 16.59
N ALA A 227 -0.67 -2.53 16.87
CA ALA A 227 -1.88 -1.79 16.54
C ALA A 227 -2.37 -0.99 17.77
N PRO A 228 -2.96 0.19 17.56
CA PRO A 228 -2.99 0.92 16.29
C PRO A 228 -1.64 1.62 15.99
N PHE A 229 -1.39 1.91 14.71
CA PHE A 229 -0.06 2.36 14.25
C PHE A 229 0.25 3.80 14.69
N ASP A 230 -0.76 4.67 14.70
CA ASP A 230 -0.77 6.00 15.28
C ASP A 230 -0.15 6.06 16.71
N ARG A 231 -0.32 5.03 17.53
CA ARG A 231 0.29 4.92 18.87
C ARG A 231 1.76 4.56 18.85
N GLU A 232 2.22 3.95 17.77
CA GLU A 232 3.62 3.61 17.56
C GLU A 232 4.44 4.82 17.10
N ILE A 233 3.84 5.85 16.49
CA ILE A 233 4.55 7.03 15.98
C ILE A 233 4.70 8.18 16.99
N VAL A 234 3.84 8.26 18.00
CA VAL A 234 3.83 9.37 18.98
C VAL A 234 4.87 9.20 20.11
N GLY A 235 5.28 10.33 20.69
CA GLY A 235 6.09 10.40 21.92
C GLY A 235 7.57 10.71 21.70
N ALA A 236 8.39 10.54 22.73
CA ALA A 236 9.83 10.79 22.65
C ALA A 236 10.52 9.80 21.69
N LYS A 237 11.69 10.16 21.14
CA LYS A 237 12.39 9.34 20.13
C LYS A 237 12.72 7.92 20.61
N ASP A 238 12.89 7.73 21.92
CA ASP A 238 13.16 6.46 22.60
C ASP A 238 11.88 5.71 23.01
N ALA A 239 10.70 6.21 22.69
CA ALA A 239 9.44 5.51 22.93
C ALA A 239 9.48 4.12 22.26
N PRO A 240 9.02 3.04 22.95
CA PRO A 240 9.13 1.68 22.44
C PRO A 240 8.50 1.47 21.05
N GLY A 241 7.34 2.08 20.78
CA GLY A 241 6.70 2.01 19.46
C GLY A 241 7.52 2.67 18.36
N ARG A 242 8.02 3.89 18.62
CA ARG A 242 8.87 4.62 17.67
C ARG A 242 10.15 3.87 17.36
N GLN A 243 10.74 3.21 18.36
CA GLN A 243 11.91 2.35 18.18
C GLN A 243 11.62 1.14 17.27
N ARG A 244 10.42 0.55 17.33
CA ARG A 244 10.01 -0.52 16.41
C ARG A 244 9.90 -0.02 14.97
N ILE A 245 9.25 1.12 14.74
CA ILE A 245 9.14 1.72 13.41
C ILE A 245 10.53 2.09 12.86
N GLN A 246 11.38 2.74 13.66
CA GLN A 246 12.76 3.09 13.28
C GLN A 246 13.57 1.85 12.90
N LYS A 247 13.42 0.76 13.65
CA LYS A 247 14.08 -0.53 13.32
C LYS A 247 13.60 -1.07 11.97
N THR A 248 12.30 -1.00 11.69
CA THR A 248 11.73 -1.41 10.40
C THR A 248 12.27 -0.55 9.25
N ILE A 249 12.29 0.78 9.40
CA ILE A 249 12.85 1.72 8.41
C ILE A 249 14.34 1.42 8.14
N ALA A 250 15.14 1.23 9.19
CA ALA A 250 16.56 0.91 9.06
C ALA A 250 16.77 -0.43 8.35
N SER A 251 15.98 -1.45 8.69
CA SER A 251 16.03 -2.77 8.05
C SER A 251 15.69 -2.71 6.56
N LEU A 252 14.63 -2.00 6.19
CA LEU A 252 14.21 -1.82 4.80
C LEU A 252 15.22 -0.99 3.98
N THR A 253 15.84 0.00 4.62
CA THR A 253 16.94 0.77 3.99
C THR A 253 18.14 -0.12 3.70
N GLN A 254 18.53 -0.99 4.64
CA GLN A 254 19.61 -1.95 4.41
C GLN A 254 19.24 -3.02 3.37
N GLN A 255 18.00 -3.52 3.40
CA GLN A 255 17.44 -4.42 2.39
C GLN A 255 17.55 -3.82 0.98
N SER A 256 17.22 -2.55 0.81
CA SER A 256 17.34 -1.87 -0.49
C SER A 256 18.79 -1.84 -0.99
N LYS A 257 19.77 -1.57 -0.11
CA LYS A 257 21.20 -1.65 -0.46
C LYS A 257 21.63 -3.06 -0.88
N ASP A 258 21.14 -4.09 -0.18
CA ASP A 258 21.42 -5.48 -0.52
C ASP A 258 20.79 -5.90 -1.85
N LEU A 259 19.59 -5.40 -2.17
CA LEU A 259 18.95 -5.61 -3.48
C LEU A 259 19.74 -4.95 -4.62
N VAL A 260 20.31 -3.75 -4.40
CA VAL A 260 21.22 -3.11 -5.37
C VAL A 260 22.49 -3.94 -5.57
N ALA A 261 23.09 -4.45 -4.48
CA ALA A 261 24.24 -5.34 -4.59
C ALA A 261 23.89 -6.64 -5.34
N ALA A 262 22.75 -7.26 -5.02
CA ALA A 262 22.25 -8.47 -5.68
C ALA A 262 22.06 -8.26 -7.18
N ALA A 263 21.52 -7.11 -7.58
CA ALA A 263 21.37 -6.74 -8.97
C ALA A 263 22.71 -6.60 -9.69
N ASN A 264 23.68 -5.92 -9.08
CA ASN A 264 25.02 -5.78 -9.63
C ASN A 264 25.69 -7.15 -9.84
N ALA A 265 25.54 -8.08 -8.88
CA ALA A 265 26.09 -9.43 -8.97
C ALA A 265 25.52 -10.24 -10.17
N VAL A 266 24.26 -10.02 -10.53
CA VAL A 266 23.63 -10.64 -11.72
C VAL A 266 23.80 -9.79 -12.99
N GLY A 267 24.65 -8.77 -12.94
CA GLY A 267 25.05 -7.92 -14.05
C GLY A 267 24.03 -6.85 -14.44
N ILE A 268 23.17 -6.42 -13.51
CA ILE A 268 22.21 -5.32 -13.69
C ILE A 268 22.79 -4.10 -12.97
N THR A 269 23.39 -3.19 -13.74
CA THR A 269 24.16 -2.05 -13.21
C THR A 269 23.42 -0.71 -13.23
N LYS A 270 22.23 -0.66 -13.86
CA LYS A 270 21.37 0.52 -13.94
C LYS A 270 20.08 0.27 -13.17
N LEU A 271 20.11 0.55 -11.87
CA LEU A 271 18.94 0.56 -10.99
C LEU A 271 18.63 1.98 -10.56
N THR A 272 17.61 2.55 -11.18
CA THR A 272 16.96 3.76 -10.67
C THR A 272 15.88 3.30 -9.71
N LEU A 273 16.13 3.47 -8.41
CA LEU A 273 15.13 3.23 -7.37
C LEU A 273 14.38 4.54 -7.08
N VAL A 274 13.14 4.41 -6.64
CA VAL A 274 12.40 5.54 -6.07
C VAL A 274 13.15 5.99 -4.81
N GLN A 275 13.51 7.28 -4.79
CA GLN A 275 13.98 7.98 -3.60
C GLN A 275 12.72 8.62 -2.96
N PRO A 276 12.61 8.63 -1.63
CA PRO A 276 11.64 9.50 -0.97
C PRO A 276 11.94 10.98 -1.26
#